data_AF-A0A820S9D3-F1
#
_entry.id   AF-A0A820S9D3-F1
#
_cell.length_a   1.000
_cell.length_b   1.000
_cell.length_c   1.000
_cell.angle_alpha   90.00
_cell.angle_beta   90.00
_cell.angle_gamma   90.00
#
_symmetry.space_group_name_H-M   'P 1'
#
loop_
_entity.id
_entity.type
_entity.pdbx_description
1 polymer ?
#
loop_
_entity_poly.entity_id
_entity_poly.type
_entity_poly.pdbx_seq_one_letter_code
_entity_poly.pdbx_strand_id
1 'polypeptide(L)'
;MTTFSTGNSHPFYLNCGDFNNDNKLDIVSINYGTNSISIYFGSGNGNFSNETNYFLGYDSIPYSLFIADFNTDKFLDLAIANYGTN
;
A
#
# COMPACT_ATOMS: atom_id res chain seq x y z
N MET A 1 -7.01 -20.17 -0.97
CA MET A 1 -7.46 -18.80 -0.66
C MET A 1 -6.69 -18.35 0.56
N THR A 2 -5.83 -17.35 0.41
CA THR A 2 -5.02 -16.80 1.51
C THR A 2 -5.73 -15.55 2.04
N THR A 3 -5.91 -15.47 3.35
CA THR A 3 -6.56 -14.34 4.01
C THR A 3 -5.57 -13.70 4.97
N PHE A 4 -5.39 -12.39 4.88
CA PHE A 4 -4.55 -11.62 5.80
C PHE A 4 -5.45 -10.80 6.72
N SER A 5 -5.30 -10.98 8.03
CA SER A 5 -6.01 -10.16 9.01
C SER A 5 -5.43 -8.75 8.98
N THR A 6 -6.27 -7.76 8.76
CA THR A 6 -5.87 -6.36 8.74
C THR A 6 -6.17 -5.67 10.08
N GLY A 7 -6.69 -6.41 11.07
CA GLY A 7 -7.06 -5.87 12.38
C GLY A 7 -7.98 -4.65 12.28
N ASN A 8 -7.65 -3.59 13.01
CA ASN A 8 -8.42 -2.33 13.05
C ASN A 8 -7.97 -1.31 11.98
N SER A 9 -7.24 -1.73 10.95
CA SER A 9 -6.70 -0.82 9.92
C SER A 9 -7.76 -0.28 8.96
N HIS A 10 -8.90 -0.99 8.84
CA HIS A 10 -10.01 -0.64 7.95
C HIS A 10 -9.51 -0.36 6.52
N PRO A 11 -9.08 -1.40 5.77
CA PRO A 11 -8.63 -1.23 4.40
C PRO A 11 -9.80 -0.74 3.51
N PHE A 12 -9.59 0.31 2.73
CA PHE A 12 -10.63 0.92 1.89
C PHE A 12 -10.33 0.83 0.40
N TYR A 13 -9.05 0.86 0.03
CA TYR A 13 -8.61 0.83 -1.36
C TYR A 13 -7.39 -0.05 -1.50
N LEU A 14 -7.30 -0.78 -2.63
CA LEU A 14 -6.20 -1.68 -2.95
C LEU A 14 -5.71 -1.40 -4.37
N ASN A 15 -4.41 -1.58 -4.59
CA ASN A 15 -3.83 -1.58 -5.92
C ASN A 15 -2.67 -2.59 -5.98
N CYS A 16 -2.23 -2.92 -7.18
CA CYS A 16 -1.15 -3.88 -7.41
C CYS A 16 -0.06 -3.25 -8.28
N GLY A 17 1.19 -3.62 -8.02
CA GLY A 17 2.37 -3.14 -8.73
C GLY A 17 3.60 -3.94 -8.30
N ASP A 18 4.73 -3.78 -8.99
CA ASP A 18 6.02 -4.31 -8.53
C ASP A 18 6.73 -3.19 -7.76
N PHE A 19 6.57 -3.17 -6.44
CA PHE A 19 7.04 -2.07 -5.59
C PHE A 19 8.46 -2.28 -5.09
N ASN A 20 9.02 -3.49 -5.24
CA ASN A 20 10.40 -3.82 -4.86
C ASN A 20 11.30 -4.21 -6.04
N ASN A 21 10.78 -4.16 -7.27
CA ASN A 21 11.48 -4.41 -8.53
C ASN A 21 12.02 -5.85 -8.64
N ASP A 22 11.27 -6.82 -8.12
CA ASP A 22 11.62 -8.24 -8.15
C ASP A 22 10.91 -9.04 -9.27
N ASN A 23 10.16 -8.33 -10.13
CA ASN A 23 9.32 -8.84 -11.21
C ASN A 23 8.13 -9.69 -10.73
N LYS A 24 7.66 -9.49 -9.50
CA LYS A 24 6.44 -10.13 -8.99
C LYS A 24 5.45 -9.06 -8.58
N LEU A 25 4.18 -9.42 -8.70
CA LEU A 25 3.09 -8.51 -8.37
C LEU A 25 2.93 -8.45 -6.85
N ASP A 26 3.06 -7.24 -6.30
CA ASP A 26 2.79 -6.89 -4.92
C ASP A 26 1.42 -6.25 -4.78
N ILE A 27 0.97 -6.06 -3.54
CA ILE A 27 -0.28 -5.37 -3.19
C ILE A 27 0.03 -4.19 -2.27
N VAL A 28 -0.59 -3.05 -2.54
CA VAL A 28 -0.67 -1.94 -1.59
C VAL A 28 -2.11 -1.73 -1.13
N SER A 29 -2.30 -1.51 0.18
CA SER A 29 -3.58 -1.21 0.83
C SER A 29 -3.56 0.18 1.47
N ILE A 30 -4.65 0.92 1.30
CA ILE A 30 -4.93 2.14 2.09
C ILE A 30 -5.75 1.76 3.31
N ASN A 31 -5.27 2.18 4.47
CA ASN A 31 -5.85 1.86 5.77
C ASN A 31 -6.27 3.14 6.49
N TYR A 32 -7.52 3.55 6.33
CA TYR A 32 -7.99 4.81 6.93
C TYR A 32 -8.14 4.72 8.45
N GLY A 33 -8.34 3.52 9.02
CA GLY A 33 -8.53 3.34 10.46
C GLY A 33 -7.23 3.46 11.26
N THR A 34 -6.08 3.25 10.60
CA THR A 34 -4.74 3.34 11.20
C THR A 34 -3.88 4.45 10.59
N ASN A 35 -4.47 5.30 9.74
CA ASN A 35 -3.79 6.40 9.06
C ASN A 35 -2.51 5.95 8.34
N SER A 36 -2.59 4.82 7.63
CA SER A 36 -1.41 4.16 7.06
C SER A 36 -1.67 3.61 5.66
N ILE A 37 -0.59 3.23 4.99
CA ILE A 37 -0.64 2.23 3.91
C ILE A 37 0.12 0.97 4.35
N SER A 38 -0.24 -0.17 3.76
CA SER A 38 0.47 -1.44 3.90
C SER A 38 0.92 -1.94 2.53
N ILE A 39 2.13 -2.45 2.41
CA ILE A 39 2.62 -3.14 1.22
C ILE A 39 2.85 -4.62 1.55
N TYR A 40 2.28 -5.51 0.74
CA TYR A 40 2.44 -6.96 0.82
C TYR A 40 3.24 -7.43 -0.39
N PHE A 41 4.46 -7.92 -0.18
CA PHE A 41 5.32 -8.34 -1.27
C PHE A 41 4.95 -9.74 -1.77
N GLY A 42 4.73 -9.86 -3.07
CA GLY A 42 4.32 -11.10 -3.70
C GLY A 42 5.47 -12.06 -3.91
N SER A 43 5.22 -13.36 -3.73
CA SER A 43 6.19 -14.40 -4.10
C SER A 43 5.95 -14.99 -5.48
N GLY A 44 5.03 -14.42 -6.28
CA GLY A 44 4.77 -14.80 -7.67
C GLY A 44 3.95 -16.09 -7.86
N ASN A 45 3.66 -16.81 -6.76
CA ASN A 45 2.84 -18.02 -6.73
C ASN A 45 1.49 -17.82 -6.03
N GLY A 46 1.05 -16.55 -5.89
CA GLY A 46 -0.18 -16.19 -5.20
C GLY A 46 -0.06 -16.09 -3.67
N ASN A 47 1.13 -16.29 -3.10
CA ASN A 47 1.41 -15.96 -1.72
C ASN A 47 2.04 -14.57 -1.59
N PHE A 48 1.90 -13.98 -0.41
CA PHE A 48 2.43 -12.66 -0.07
C PHE A 48 3.13 -12.71 1.29
N SER A 49 4.13 -11.86 1.47
CA SER A 49 4.79 -11.66 2.76
C SER A 49 3.85 -10.99 3.77
N ASN A 50 4.30 -10.91 5.03
CA ASN A 50 3.70 -9.98 5.98
C ASN A 50 3.80 -8.55 5.45
N GLU A 51 2.87 -7.71 5.88
CA GLU A 51 2.81 -6.32 5.48
C GLU A 51 3.98 -5.49 6.00
N THR A 52 4.43 -4.56 5.17
CA THR A 52 5.22 -3.41 5.60
C THR A 52 4.28 -2.22 5.73
N ASN A 53 4.15 -1.68 6.94
CA ASN A 53 3.26 -0.55 7.25
C ASN A 53 4.00 0.78 7.20
N TYR A 54 3.38 1.78 6.57
CA TYR A 54 3.85 3.16 6.52
C TYR A 54 2.80 4.07 7.14
N PHE A 55 3.13 4.63 8.32
CA PHE A 55 2.28 5.60 9.00
C PHE A 55 2.38 6.95 8.30
N LEU A 56 1.23 7.54 7.97
CA LEU A 56 1.16 8.80 7.22
C LEU A 56 1.07 10.02 8.13
N GLY A 57 0.73 9.82 9.41
CA GLY A 57 0.56 10.89 10.38
C GLY A 57 -0.72 10.74 11.19
N TYR A 58 -0.78 11.43 12.33
CA TYR A 58 -2.05 11.57 13.04
C TYR A 58 -3.02 12.37 12.18
N ASP A 59 -4.30 12.06 12.28
CA ASP A 59 -5.37 12.66 11.49
C ASP A 59 -5.24 12.57 9.96
N SER A 60 -4.24 11.84 9.45
CA SER A 60 -4.19 11.44 8.04
C SER A 60 -5.33 10.47 7.77
N ILE A 61 -6.33 10.90 7.00
CA ILE A 61 -7.43 10.05 6.53
C ILE A 61 -7.14 9.70 5.06
N PRO A 62 -6.27 8.72 4.77
CA PRO A 62 -5.93 8.38 3.39
C PRO A 62 -7.14 7.76 2.69
N TYR A 63 -7.35 8.16 1.44
CA TYR A 63 -8.56 7.78 0.69
C TYR A 63 -8.29 7.22 -0.69
N SER A 64 -7.30 7.76 -1.40
CA SER A 64 -6.91 7.26 -2.72
C SER A 64 -5.41 7.29 -2.92
N LEU A 65 -4.94 6.50 -3.88
CA LEU A 65 -3.55 6.41 -4.27
C LEU A 65 -3.41 6.48 -5.79
N PHE A 66 -2.29 7.02 -6.26
CA PHE A 66 -1.85 6.93 -7.65
C PHE A 66 -0.43 6.34 -7.69
N ILE A 67 -0.19 5.49 -8.69
CA ILE A 67 1.09 4.79 -8.87
C ILE A 67 1.66 5.17 -10.23
N ALA A 68 2.91 5.63 -10.24
CA ALA A 68 3.70 5.87 -11.43
C ALA A 68 5.17 6.01 -11.04
N ASP A 69 6.07 5.89 -12.00
CA ASP A 69 7.44 6.38 -11.84
C ASP A 69 7.43 7.91 -12.07
N PHE A 70 7.36 8.69 -10.99
CA PHE A 70 7.28 10.15 -11.04
C PHE A 70 8.66 10.80 -11.13
N ASN A 71 9.70 10.12 -10.64
CA ASN A 71 11.05 10.67 -10.53
C ASN A 71 12.01 10.13 -11.62
N THR A 72 11.56 9.21 -12.47
CA THR A 72 12.29 8.53 -13.55
C THR A 72 13.43 7.60 -13.12
N ASP A 73 13.37 7.06 -11.90
CA ASP A 73 14.38 6.13 -11.36
C ASP A 73 14.09 4.64 -11.66
N LYS A 74 12.97 4.35 -12.35
CA LYS A 74 12.46 3.00 -12.67
C LYS A 74 11.89 2.23 -11.48
N PHE A 75 11.65 2.87 -10.35
CA PHE A 75 10.85 2.34 -9.25
C PHE A 75 9.47 2.97 -9.29
N LEU A 76 8.45 2.20 -8.90
CA LEU A 76 7.11 2.74 -8.78
C LEU A 76 7.02 3.63 -7.54
N ASP A 77 6.66 4.90 -7.75
CA ASP A 77 6.34 5.84 -6.69
C ASP A 77 4.84 5.77 -6.34
N LEU A 78 4.52 6.15 -5.10
CA LEU A 78 3.16 6.22 -4.58
C LEU A 78 2.82 7.66 -4.19
N ALA A 79 1.76 8.22 -4.80
CA ALA A 79 1.15 9.47 -4.37
C ALA A 79 -0.17 9.17 -3.64
N ILE A 80 -0.34 9.69 -2.42
CA ILE A 80 -1.51 9.42 -1.58
C ILE A 80 -2.30 10.70 -1.39
N ALA A 81 -3.61 10.64 -1.62
CA ALA A 81 -4.52 11.72 -1.27
C ALA A 81 -5.15 11.45 0.11
N ASN A 82 -4.94 12.40 1.02
CA ASN A 82 -5.49 12.38 2.37
C ASN A 82 -6.63 13.40 2.49
N TYR A 83 -7.73 13.03 3.13
CA TYR A 83 -8.85 13.93 3.43
C TYR A 83 -8.61 14.74 4.71
N GLY A 84 -7.89 14.17 5.69
CA GLY A 84 -7.54 14.85 6.93
C GLY A 84 -6.27 15.69 6.80
N THR A 85 -6.14 16.70 7.64
CA THR A 85 -5.00 17.64 7.62
C THR A 85 -3.76 17.01 8.27
N ASN A 86 -2.59 17.17 7.62
CA ASN A 86 -1.28 16.91 8.24
C ASN A 86 -0.94 17.93 9.32
#